data_AF-A0A0E3LIK4-F1
#
_entry.id   AF-A0A0E3LIK4-F1
#
_cell.length_a   1.000
_cell.length_b   1.000
_cell.length_c   1.000
_cell.angle_alpha   90.00
_cell.angle_beta   90.00
_cell.angle_gamma   90.00
#
_symmetry.space_group_name_H-M   'P 1'
#
loop_
_entity.id
_entity.type
_entity.pdbx_description
1 polymer ?
#
loop_
_entity_poly.entity_id
_entity_poly.type
_entity_poly.pdbx_seq_one_letter_code
_entity_poly.pdbx_strand_id
1 'polypeptide(L)'
;MGTEKKSDTNKRKSEVEIERLKRFIFDRDQLEVRTQKLSSLVNMLDEEVLNSETRVFKALADTNRLKILKLLKEGELCACELTIALSNSQSTVSHHLSVLKNAGLIKERKEGKWSYFRLSDGAVIEILNQAKLLHDK
;
A
#
# COMPACT_ATOMS: atom_id res chain seq x y z
N MET A 1 5.90 -20.18 18.62
CA MET A 1 5.89 -21.38 17.75
C MET A 1 4.98 -21.13 16.55
N GLY A 2 5.52 -20.72 15.40
CA GLY A 2 4.67 -20.41 14.23
C GLY A 2 5.38 -20.08 12.92
N THR A 3 6.71 -20.17 12.85
CA THR A 3 7.51 -19.74 11.69
C THR A 3 7.87 -20.88 10.73
N GLU A 4 7.77 -22.15 11.12
CA GLU A 4 8.25 -23.29 10.31
C GLU A 4 7.25 -23.84 9.26
N LYS A 5 5.94 -23.54 9.36
CA LYS A 5 4.94 -24.11 8.42
C LYS A 5 4.78 -23.35 7.09
N LYS A 6 5.25 -22.10 7.00
CA LYS A 6 5.15 -21.28 5.77
C LYS A 6 6.24 -21.60 4.73
N SER A 7 7.39 -22.12 5.13
CA SER A 7 8.50 -22.41 4.20
C SER A 7 8.23 -23.66 3.35
N ASP A 8 7.66 -24.71 3.94
CA ASP A 8 7.51 -26.03 3.30
C ASP A 8 6.30 -26.10 2.34
N THR A 9 5.27 -25.29 2.59
CA THR A 9 4.11 -25.11 1.69
C THR A 9 4.44 -24.25 0.48
N ASN A 10 5.37 -23.30 0.61
CA ASN A 10 5.82 -22.46 -0.50
C ASN A 10 6.73 -23.24 -1.47
N LYS A 11 7.58 -24.12 -0.92
CA LYS A 11 8.51 -24.97 -1.69
C LYS A 11 7.80 -26.01 -2.56
N ARG A 12 6.73 -26.66 -2.06
CA ARG A 12 5.91 -27.60 -2.85
C ARG A 12 5.07 -26.92 -3.93
N LYS A 13 4.60 -25.68 -3.68
CA LYS A 13 3.89 -24.90 -4.71
C LYS A 13 4.81 -24.53 -5.87
N SER A 14 6.08 -24.18 -5.61
CA SER A 14 7.02 -23.86 -6.68
C SER A 14 7.35 -25.05 -7.59
N GLU A 15 7.45 -26.27 -7.07
CA GLU A 15 7.74 -27.46 -7.89
C GLU A 15 6.61 -27.78 -8.88
N VAL A 16 5.34 -27.63 -8.45
CA VAL A 16 4.16 -27.83 -9.31
C VAL A 16 4.09 -26.77 -10.41
N GLU A 17 4.39 -25.51 -10.10
CA GLU A 17 4.41 -24.43 -11.10
C GLU A 17 5.58 -24.56 -12.09
N ILE A 18 6.75 -25.04 -11.62
CA ILE A 18 7.89 -25.37 -12.50
C ILE A 18 7.51 -26.48 -13.47
N GLU A 19 6.80 -27.52 -13.01
CA GLU A 19 6.34 -28.61 -13.86
C GLU A 19 5.26 -28.16 -14.87
N ARG A 20 4.41 -27.19 -14.49
CA ARG A 20 3.47 -26.54 -15.42
C ARG A 20 4.21 -25.72 -16.49
N LEU A 21 5.24 -24.99 -16.11
CA LEU A 21 6.09 -24.21 -17.02
C LEU A 21 6.86 -25.10 -18.01
N LYS A 22 7.37 -26.27 -17.56
CA LYS A 22 8.00 -27.28 -18.44
C LYS A 22 7.08 -27.77 -19.56
N ARG A 23 5.76 -27.79 -19.35
CA ARG A 23 4.79 -28.19 -20.38
C ARG A 23 4.57 -27.12 -21.45
N PHE A 24 4.82 -25.86 -21.13
CA PHE A 24 4.68 -24.72 -22.05
C PHE A 24 5.96 -24.39 -22.80
N ILE A 25 7.12 -24.58 -22.16
CA ILE A 25 8.43 -24.35 -22.76
C ILE A 25 8.98 -25.73 -23.15
N PHE A 26 8.86 -26.09 -24.44
CA PHE A 26 9.30 -27.39 -24.98
C PHE A 26 10.81 -27.66 -24.84
N ASP A 27 11.58 -26.64 -24.47
CA ASP A 27 13.04 -26.64 -24.34
C ASP A 27 13.46 -26.41 -22.87
N ARG A 28 14.12 -27.41 -22.26
CA ARG A 28 14.56 -27.35 -20.86
C ARG A 28 15.58 -26.22 -20.62
N ASP A 29 16.41 -25.91 -21.61
CA ASP A 29 17.46 -24.88 -21.48
C ASP A 29 16.81 -23.49 -21.40
N GLN A 30 15.71 -23.27 -22.12
CA GLN A 30 14.96 -22.02 -22.06
C GLN A 30 14.23 -21.82 -20.72
N LEU A 31 13.78 -22.91 -20.08
CA LEU A 31 13.13 -22.83 -18.77
C LEU A 31 14.12 -22.46 -17.67
N GLU A 32 15.32 -23.04 -17.67
CA GLU A 32 16.35 -22.76 -16.68
C GLU A 32 16.81 -21.31 -16.79
N VAL A 33 17.11 -20.83 -18.00
CA VAL A 33 17.46 -19.43 -18.27
C VAL A 33 16.36 -18.48 -17.81
N ARG A 34 15.09 -18.79 -18.09
CA ARG A 34 13.96 -17.94 -17.68
C ARG A 34 13.76 -17.93 -16.17
N THR A 35 13.92 -19.06 -15.50
CA THR A 35 13.81 -19.18 -14.05
C THR A 35 14.94 -18.41 -13.37
N GLN A 36 16.18 -18.55 -13.84
CA GLN A 36 17.33 -17.83 -13.32
C GLN A 36 17.18 -16.31 -13.49
N LYS A 37 16.64 -15.86 -14.63
CA LYS A 37 16.30 -14.45 -14.86
C LYS A 37 15.23 -13.93 -13.89
N LEU A 38 14.18 -14.70 -13.63
CA LEU A 38 13.15 -14.29 -12.65
C LEU A 38 13.74 -14.20 -11.24
N SER A 39 14.57 -15.17 -10.84
CA SER A 39 15.27 -15.13 -9.55
C SER A 39 16.19 -13.92 -9.44
N SER A 40 16.94 -13.56 -10.49
CA SER A 40 17.78 -12.37 -10.45
C SER A 40 16.97 -11.08 -10.36
N LEU A 41 15.84 -10.97 -11.06
CA LEU A 41 14.92 -9.83 -10.94
C LEU A 41 14.40 -9.65 -9.52
N VAL A 42 14.00 -10.73 -8.85
CA VAL A 42 13.52 -10.69 -7.45
C VAL A 42 14.66 -10.32 -6.50
N ASN A 43 15.86 -10.86 -6.70
CA ASN A 43 17.03 -10.55 -5.86
C ASN A 43 17.48 -9.08 -5.96
N MET A 44 17.11 -8.38 -7.04
CA MET A 44 17.38 -6.94 -7.19
C MET A 44 16.32 -6.07 -6.50
N LEU A 45 15.22 -6.65 -6.00
CA LEU A 45 14.22 -5.91 -5.26
C LEU A 45 14.69 -5.69 -3.82
N ASP A 46 14.57 -4.46 -3.36
CA ASP A 46 14.83 -4.10 -1.97
C ASP A 46 13.57 -4.35 -1.14
N GLU A 47 13.65 -5.35 -0.25
CA GLU A 47 12.55 -5.72 0.65
C GLU A 47 12.16 -4.58 1.61
N GLU A 48 13.10 -3.73 2.03
CA GLU A 48 12.79 -2.60 2.90
C GLU A 48 11.95 -1.55 2.15
N VAL A 49 12.34 -1.27 0.91
CA VAL A 49 11.59 -0.38 0.01
C VAL A 49 10.19 -0.96 -0.26
N LEU A 50 10.08 -2.23 -0.64
CA LEU A 50 8.78 -2.88 -0.89
C LEU A 50 7.86 -2.85 0.33
N ASN A 51 8.42 -3.07 1.54
CA ASN A 51 7.66 -2.97 2.77
C ASN A 51 7.19 -1.54 3.04
N SER A 52 7.97 -0.53 2.69
CA SER A 52 7.60 0.87 2.80
C SER A 52 6.46 1.25 1.86
N GLU A 53 6.55 0.85 0.59
CA GLU A 53 5.50 1.06 -0.43
C GLU A 53 4.21 0.32 -0.04
N THR A 54 4.34 -0.92 0.43
CA THR A 54 3.20 -1.71 0.91
C THR A 54 2.46 -1.02 2.05
N ARG A 55 3.16 -0.33 2.97
CA ARG A 55 2.52 0.45 4.04
C ARG A 55 1.69 1.60 3.46
N VAL A 56 2.20 2.29 2.46
CA VAL A 56 1.48 3.37 1.76
C VAL A 56 0.23 2.82 1.06
N PHE A 57 0.35 1.75 0.29
CA PHE A 57 -0.80 1.16 -0.40
C PHE A 57 -1.87 0.62 0.56
N LYS A 58 -1.45 -0.01 1.67
CA LYS A 58 -2.38 -0.41 2.74
C LYS A 58 -3.06 0.78 3.40
N ALA A 59 -2.41 1.93 3.48
CA ALA A 59 -3.00 3.16 3.98
C ALA A 59 -4.09 3.71 3.04
N LEU A 60 -3.88 3.57 1.73
CA LEU A 60 -4.81 4.03 0.69
C LEU A 60 -5.99 3.07 0.44
N ALA A 61 -5.84 1.77 0.73
CA ALA A 61 -6.85 0.75 0.49
C ALA A 61 -8.02 0.77 1.50
N ASP A 62 -8.67 1.92 1.69
CA ASP A 62 -9.89 2.09 2.50
C ASP A 62 -10.64 3.37 2.11
N THR A 63 -11.95 3.25 1.97
CA THR A 63 -12.80 4.32 1.46
C THR A 63 -12.87 5.52 2.40
N ASN A 64 -12.85 5.35 3.72
CA ASN A 64 -12.90 6.48 4.66
C ASN A 64 -11.57 7.27 4.65
N ARG A 65 -10.44 6.58 4.56
CA ARG A 65 -9.12 7.21 4.39
C ARG A 65 -9.02 7.97 3.06
N LEU A 66 -9.54 7.41 1.97
CA LEU A 66 -9.62 8.13 0.69
C LEU A 66 -10.53 9.36 0.77
N LYS A 67 -11.67 9.29 1.48
CA LYS A 67 -12.52 10.47 1.75
C LYS A 67 -11.76 11.55 2.52
N ILE A 68 -11.03 11.19 3.57
CA ILE A 68 -10.18 12.12 4.34
C ILE A 68 -9.18 12.81 3.40
N LEU A 69 -8.43 12.06 2.59
CA LEU A 69 -7.44 12.62 1.69
C LEU A 69 -8.07 13.57 0.65
N LYS A 70 -9.28 13.24 0.14
CA LYS A 70 -10.02 14.12 -0.76
C LYS A 70 -10.50 15.41 -0.07
N LEU A 71 -10.96 15.33 1.17
CA LEU A 71 -11.35 16.52 1.95
C LEU A 71 -10.13 17.41 2.23
N LEU A 72 -8.99 16.81 2.61
CA LEU A 72 -7.74 17.52 2.87
C LEU A 72 -7.09 18.13 1.62
N LYS A 73 -7.59 17.79 0.41
CA LYS A 73 -7.21 18.47 -0.83
C LYS A 73 -7.79 19.88 -0.89
N GLU A 74 -8.93 20.13 -0.25
CA GLU A 74 -9.60 21.43 -0.20
C GLU A 74 -8.98 22.37 0.86
N GLY A 75 -8.18 21.85 1.78
CA GLY A 75 -7.51 22.64 2.80
C GLY A 75 -7.12 21.85 4.05
N GLU A 76 -6.50 22.55 5.00
CA GLU A 76 -6.21 22.02 6.33
C GLU A 76 -7.52 21.90 7.15
N LEU A 77 -7.74 20.76 7.81
CA LEU A 77 -8.95 20.49 8.61
C LEU A 77 -8.59 19.91 9.98
N CYS A 78 -9.37 20.23 11.01
CA CYS A 78 -9.25 19.60 12.32
C CYS A 78 -9.87 18.19 12.35
N ALA A 79 -9.49 17.40 13.36
CA ALA A 79 -10.14 16.10 13.62
C ALA A 79 -11.65 16.23 13.84
N CYS A 80 -12.11 17.34 14.41
CA CYS A 80 -13.53 17.66 14.61
C CYS A 80 -14.31 17.77 13.29
N GLU A 81 -13.80 18.57 12.36
CA GLU A 81 -14.40 18.79 11.03
C GLU A 81 -14.46 17.48 10.26
N LEU A 82 -13.40 16.68 10.29
CA LEU A 82 -13.37 15.35 9.65
C LEU A 82 -14.36 14.37 10.29
N THR A 83 -14.55 14.43 11.61
CA THR A 83 -15.54 13.61 12.33
C THR A 83 -16.95 13.95 11.88
N ILE A 84 -17.27 15.25 11.77
CA ILE A 84 -18.57 15.73 11.27
C ILE A 84 -18.77 15.32 9.81
N ALA A 85 -17.80 15.61 8.94
CA ALA A 85 -17.90 15.36 7.50
C ALA A 85 -18.07 13.86 7.15
N LEU A 86 -17.48 12.97 7.94
CA LEU A 86 -17.55 11.52 7.71
C LEU A 86 -18.71 10.84 8.44
N SER A 87 -19.40 11.53 9.36
CA SER A 87 -20.42 10.94 10.24
C SER A 87 -19.93 9.69 10.99
N ASN A 88 -18.64 9.67 11.35
CA ASN A 88 -17.99 8.58 12.07
C ASN A 88 -17.70 9.01 13.52
N SER A 89 -17.41 8.05 14.41
CA SER A 89 -16.94 8.39 15.75
C SER A 89 -15.55 9.03 15.73
N GLN A 90 -15.25 9.87 16.73
CA GLN A 90 -13.95 10.50 16.88
C GLN A 90 -12.82 9.46 17.01
N SER A 91 -13.07 8.32 17.66
CA SER A 91 -12.08 7.23 17.78
C SER A 91 -11.72 6.63 16.42
N THR A 92 -12.72 6.40 15.57
CA THR A 92 -12.52 5.86 14.21
C THR A 92 -11.76 6.85 13.32
N VAL A 93 -12.12 8.13 13.34
CA VAL A 93 -11.41 9.16 12.58
C VAL A 93 -9.97 9.31 13.08
N SER A 94 -9.74 9.28 14.40
CA SER A 94 -8.39 9.33 14.97
C SER A 94 -7.55 8.12 14.55
N HIS A 95 -8.15 6.93 14.47
CA HIS A 95 -7.46 5.74 13.95
C HIS A 95 -7.06 5.92 12.48
N HIS A 96 -7.99 6.38 11.62
CA HIS A 96 -7.68 6.64 10.22
C HIS A 96 -6.57 7.69 10.04
N LEU A 97 -6.61 8.78 10.80
CA LEU A 97 -5.60 9.82 10.79
C LEU A 97 -4.23 9.29 11.24
N SER A 98 -4.19 8.45 12.27
CA SER A 98 -2.95 7.80 12.72
C SER A 98 -2.35 6.93 11.61
N VAL A 99 -3.16 6.11 10.94
CA VAL A 99 -2.67 5.25 9.85
C VAL A 99 -2.15 6.08 8.67
N LEU A 100 -2.88 7.12 8.27
CA LEU A 100 -2.45 8.02 7.19
C LEU A 100 -1.16 8.78 7.54
N LYS A 101 -1.05 9.25 8.79
CA LYS A 101 0.14 9.94 9.29
C LYS A 101 1.36 9.02 9.33
N ASN A 102 1.20 7.80 9.85
CA ASN A 102 2.27 6.81 9.92
C ASN A 102 2.74 6.34 8.54
N ALA A 103 1.86 6.40 7.53
CA ALA A 103 2.21 6.16 6.14
C ALA A 103 2.80 7.39 5.43
N GLY A 104 2.95 8.52 6.12
CA GLY A 104 3.51 9.76 5.55
C GLY A 104 2.59 10.48 4.57
N LEU A 105 1.30 10.14 4.51
CA LEU A 105 0.33 10.72 3.56
C LEU A 105 -0.23 12.07 4.02
N ILE A 106 -0.21 12.32 5.32
CA ILE A 106 -0.68 13.58 5.93
C ILE A 106 0.32 14.08 6.95
N LYS A 107 0.27 15.38 7.22
CA LYS A 107 1.01 16.06 8.29
C LYS A 107 0.02 16.57 9.32
N GLU A 108 0.46 16.60 10.58
CA GLU A 108 -0.30 17.16 11.71
C GLU A 108 0.40 18.42 12.20
N ARG A 109 -0.37 19.48 12.48
CA ARG A 109 0.05 20.68 13.17
C ARG A 109 -0.83 20.85 14.41
N LYS A 110 -0.24 21.27 15.53
CA LYS A 110 -0.99 21.59 16.74
C LYS A 110 -1.15 23.09 16.88
N GLU A 111 -2.36 23.52 17.23
CA GLU A 111 -2.67 24.91 17.54
C GLU A 111 -3.55 24.95 18.79
N GLY A 112 -2.94 25.33 19.91
CA GLY A 112 -3.56 25.22 21.23
C GLY A 112 -3.94 23.78 21.56
N LYS A 113 -5.24 23.53 21.78
CA LYS A 113 -5.79 22.21 22.10
C LYS A 113 -6.18 21.40 20.85
N TRP A 114 -6.07 21.99 19.66
CA TRP A 114 -6.57 21.42 18.42
C TRP A 114 -5.43 20.82 17.58
N SER A 115 -5.71 19.69 16.96
CA SER A 115 -4.86 19.07 15.94
C SER A 115 -5.47 19.29 14.57
N TYR A 116 -4.69 19.91 13.69
CA TYR A 116 -5.01 20.20 12.30
C TYR A 116 -4.20 19.30 11.38
N PHE A 117 -4.82 18.86 10.28
CA PHE A 117 -4.24 17.91 9.35
C PHE A 117 -4.25 18.49 7.94
N ARG A 118 -3.18 18.21 7.18
CA ARG A 118 -3.04 18.57 5.76
C ARG A 118 -2.35 17.46 5.00
N LEU A 119 -2.45 17.45 3.67
CA LEU A 119 -1.65 16.54 2.84
C LEU A 119 -0.15 16.80 3.02
N SER A 120 0.66 15.75 2.96
CA SER A 120 2.10 15.84 3.24
C SER A 120 2.91 16.44 2.08
N ASP A 121 2.61 16.04 0.85
CA ASP A 121 3.36 16.38 -0.37
C ASP A 121 2.48 16.27 -1.63
N GLY A 122 2.90 16.88 -2.74
CA GLY A 122 2.29 16.78 -4.06
C GLY A 122 2.19 15.35 -4.59
N ALA A 123 3.13 14.47 -4.21
CA ALA A 123 3.10 13.05 -4.57
C ALA A 123 1.78 12.35 -4.14
N VAL A 124 1.19 12.75 -3.02
CA VAL A 124 -0.12 12.21 -2.57
C VAL A 124 -1.22 12.59 -3.55
N ILE A 125 -1.20 13.81 -4.07
CA ILE A 125 -2.16 14.30 -5.06
C ILE A 125 -1.97 13.56 -6.39
N GLU A 126 -0.72 13.34 -6.80
CA GLU A 126 -0.40 12.58 -8.02
C GLU A 126 -0.94 11.15 -7.95
N ILE A 127 -0.72 10.43 -6.84
CA ILE A 127 -1.23 9.07 -6.66
C ILE A 127 -2.76 9.03 -6.77
N LEU A 128 -3.47 10.00 -6.16
CA LEU A 128 -4.93 10.08 -6.24
C LEU A 128 -5.41 10.36 -7.67
N ASN A 129 -4.68 11.18 -8.43
CA ASN A 129 -4.99 11.46 -9.83
C ASN A 129 -4.76 10.21 -10.71
N GLN A 130 -3.65 9.49 -10.50
CA GLN A 130 -3.37 8.24 -11.23
C GLN A 130 -4.42 7.17 -10.93
N ALA A 131 -4.82 7.01 -9.67
CA ALA A 131 -5.88 6.08 -9.28
C ALA A 131 -7.20 6.39 -9.99
N LYS A 132 -7.53 7.68 -10.16
CA LYS A 132 -8.71 8.12 -10.93
C LYS A 132 -8.58 7.74 -12.41
N LEU A 133 -7.46 8.06 -13.05
CA LEU A 133 -7.21 7.73 -14.47
C LEU A 133 -7.31 6.22 -14.75
N LEU A 134 -6.86 5.39 -13.82
CA LEU A 134 -6.91 3.93 -13.96
C LEU A 134 -8.34 3.36 -13.81
N HIS A 135 -9.21 4.05 -13.08
CA HIS A 135 -10.62 3.66 -12.87
C HIS A 135 -11.55 4.18 -13.97
N ASP A 136 -11.26 5.34 -14.57
CA ASP A 136 -12.09 5.99 -15.59
C ASP A 136 -12.01 5.34 -16.99
N LYS A 137 -11.84 4.00 -17.07
CA LYS A 137 -11.80 3.24 -18.32
C LYS A 137 -13.18 2.89 -18.87
#